data_AF-A0A4Z0LW66-F1
#
_entry.id   AF-A0A4Z0LW66-F1
#
_cell.length_a   1.000
_cell.length_b   1.000
_cell.length_c   1.000
_cell.angle_alpha   90.00
_cell.angle_beta   90.00
_cell.angle_gamma   90.00
#
_symmetry.space_group_name_H-M   'P 1'
#
loop_
_entity.id
_entity.type
_entity.pdbx_description
1 polymer ?
#
loop_
_entity_poly.entity_id
_entity_poly.type
_entity_poly.pdbx_seq_one_letter_code
_entity_poly.pdbx_strand_id
1 'polypeptide(L)'
;MSQFFYIHPDNPQQRLINQAVDIVRKGGVIVYPTDSGYALGCKIEDKGAMERICRSRHLPDGHNFTLMCRDLSELSTYSYVDNVAFRLMKNNTPGNYTFILKGTKEVPRRLLQEKRKTIGLRVPSNPIALALLDTLGAPMLSTSLMLPGSDFPGSAPAER
;
A
#
# COMPACT_ATOMS: atom_id res chain seq x y z
N MET A 1 -13.09 11.48 -14.27
CA MET A 1 -13.76 11.96 -13.03
C MET A 1 -13.51 10.92 -11.95
N SER A 2 -13.05 11.30 -10.76
CA SER A 2 -12.85 10.37 -9.65
C SER A 2 -14.20 10.02 -9.00
N GLN A 3 -14.32 8.79 -8.49
CA GLN A 3 -15.43 8.41 -7.61
C GLN A 3 -15.02 8.67 -6.17
N PHE A 4 -15.96 9.11 -5.33
CA PHE A 4 -15.74 9.35 -3.91
C PHE A 4 -16.65 8.46 -3.09
N PHE A 5 -16.08 7.73 -2.12
CA PHE A 5 -16.82 6.85 -1.22
C PHE A 5 -16.66 7.33 0.22
N TYR A 6 -17.78 7.49 0.91
CA TYR A 6 -17.81 7.65 2.36
C TYR A 6 -17.89 6.26 3.01
N ILE A 7 -16.77 5.81 3.56
CA ILE A 7 -16.66 4.53 4.27
C ILE A 7 -16.46 4.82 5.75
N HIS A 8 -17.23 4.15 6.62
CA HIS A 8 -17.09 4.34 8.05
C HIS A 8 -15.71 3.82 8.52
N PRO A 9 -14.92 4.62 9.27
CA PRO A 9 -13.54 4.27 9.59
C PRO A 9 -13.42 3.03 10.50
N ASP A 10 -14.35 2.86 11.44
CA ASP A 10 -14.30 1.74 12.40
C ASP A 10 -15.09 0.50 11.98
N ASN A 11 -16.03 0.66 11.04
CA ASN A 11 -16.94 -0.41 10.61
C ASN A 11 -17.21 -0.28 9.10
N PRO A 12 -16.19 -0.55 8.27
CA PRO A 12 -16.26 -0.30 6.85
C PRO A 12 -17.38 -1.10 6.18
N GLN A 13 -18.25 -0.42 5.43
CA GLN A 13 -19.36 -1.07 4.76
C GLN A 13 -18.84 -1.96 3.63
N GLN A 14 -19.03 -3.28 3.76
CA GLN A 14 -18.51 -4.27 2.80
C GLN A 14 -18.91 -3.98 1.35
N ARG A 15 -20.11 -3.46 1.11
CA ARG A 15 -20.56 -3.08 -0.24
C ARG A 15 -19.63 -2.05 -0.90
N LEU A 16 -19.18 -1.04 -0.15
CA LEU A 16 -18.29 0.00 -0.67
C LEU A 16 -16.86 -0.51 -0.83
N ILE A 17 -16.40 -1.36 0.09
CA ILE A 17 -15.11 -2.06 -0.02
C ILE A 17 -15.06 -2.90 -1.30
N ASN A 18 -16.10 -3.70 -1.57
CA ASN A 18 -16.19 -4.50 -2.80
C ASN A 18 -16.11 -3.62 -4.05
N GLN A 19 -16.83 -2.49 -4.08
CA GLN A 19 -16.78 -1.54 -5.20
C GLN A 19 -15.39 -0.95 -5.39
N ALA A 20 -14.69 -0.59 -4.31
CA ALA A 20 -13.31 -0.09 -4.37
C ALA A 20 -12.34 -1.16 -4.87
N VAL A 21 -12.46 -2.40 -4.40
CA VAL A 21 -11.63 -3.53 -4.86
C VAL A 21 -11.89 -3.85 -6.33
N ASP A 22 -13.13 -3.78 -6.80
CA ASP A 22 -13.44 -3.98 -8.22
C ASP A 22 -12.78 -2.93 -9.11
N ILE A 23 -12.66 -1.68 -8.65
CA ILE A 23 -11.90 -0.64 -9.34
C ILE A 23 -10.41 -1.04 -9.41
N VAL A 24 -9.82 -1.50 -8.30
CA VAL A 24 -8.41 -1.95 -8.28
C VAL A 24 -8.19 -3.14 -9.21
N ARG A 25 -9.06 -4.15 -9.19
CA ARG A 25 -8.99 -5.34 -10.07
C ARG A 25 -9.01 -4.95 -11.55
N LYS A 26 -9.84 -3.98 -11.91
CA LYS A 26 -9.96 -3.41 -13.26
C LYS A 26 -8.77 -2.51 -13.68
N GLY A 27 -7.72 -2.40 -12.86
CA GLY A 27 -6.54 -1.57 -13.15
C GLY A 27 -6.69 -0.10 -12.74
N GLY A 28 -7.69 0.20 -11.91
CA GLY A 28 -7.87 1.50 -11.28
C GLY A 28 -6.79 1.81 -10.26
N VAL A 29 -6.64 3.09 -9.97
CA VAL A 29 -5.81 3.61 -8.87
C VAL A 29 -6.77 4.22 -7.87
N ILE A 30 -6.63 3.86 -6.60
CA ILE A 30 -7.44 4.38 -5.51
C ILE A 30 -6.60 5.23 -4.55
N VAL A 31 -7.27 6.12 -3.82
CA VAL A 31 -6.73 6.77 -2.62
C VAL A 31 -7.49 6.20 -1.44
N TYR A 32 -6.78 5.69 -0.43
CA TYR A 32 -7.39 5.05 0.73
C TYR A 32 -6.70 5.46 2.04
N PRO A 33 -7.43 5.51 3.17
CA PRO A 33 -6.84 5.88 4.45
C PRO A 33 -6.02 4.73 5.05
N THR A 34 -4.93 5.09 5.73
CA THR A 34 -4.12 4.18 6.55
C THR A 34 -3.92 4.79 7.94
N ASP A 35 -3.30 4.05 8.85
CA ASP A 35 -2.93 4.50 10.20
C ASP A 35 -1.95 5.69 10.23
N SER A 36 -1.27 6.00 9.12
CA SER A 36 -0.37 7.16 8.99
C SER A 36 -0.74 8.09 7.84
N GLY A 37 -2.05 8.26 7.60
CA GLY A 37 -2.60 9.13 6.57
C GLY A 37 -2.97 8.39 5.29
N TYR A 38 -3.25 9.12 4.22
CA TYR A 38 -3.71 8.51 2.97
C TYR A 38 -2.59 7.90 2.15
N ALA A 39 -2.92 6.86 1.38
CA ALA A 39 -2.04 6.22 0.42
C ALA A 39 -2.72 6.11 -0.95
N LEU A 40 -1.92 6.12 -2.00
CA LEU A 40 -2.32 5.71 -3.34
C LEU A 40 -2.10 4.20 -3.45
N GLY A 41 -3.04 3.49 -4.08
CA GLY A 41 -3.02 2.03 -4.20
C GLY A 41 -3.43 1.52 -5.59
N CYS A 42 -2.77 0.48 -6.06
CA CYS A 42 -3.19 -0.31 -7.23
C CYS A 42 -2.73 -1.78 -7.13
N LYS A 43 -3.15 -2.62 -8.09
CA LYS A 43 -2.68 -4.02 -8.16
C LYS A 43 -1.21 -4.10 -8.58
N ILE A 44 -0.50 -5.13 -8.10
CA ILE A 44 0.95 -5.30 -8.30
C ILE A 44 1.31 -5.66 -9.75
N GLU A 45 0.40 -6.27 -10.50
CA GLU A 45 0.61 -6.74 -11.87
C GLU A 45 0.37 -5.63 -12.91
N ASP A 46 -0.31 -4.54 -12.55
CA ASP A 46 -0.66 -3.49 -13.49
C ASP A 46 0.49 -2.51 -13.72
N LYS A 47 1.03 -2.51 -14.94
CA LYS A 47 2.07 -1.55 -15.32
C LYS A 47 1.49 -0.14 -15.50
N GLY A 48 0.32 -0.02 -16.12
CA GLY A 48 -0.31 1.27 -16.38
C GLY A 48 -0.74 1.97 -15.10
N ALA A 49 -1.32 1.25 -14.14
CA ALA A 49 -1.72 1.82 -12.85
C ALA A 49 -0.50 2.29 -12.04
N MET A 50 0.59 1.52 -12.04
CA MET A 50 1.85 1.94 -11.41
C MET A 50 2.38 3.22 -12.05
N GLU A 51 2.48 3.29 -13.37
CA GLU A 51 2.97 4.48 -14.08
C GLU A 51 2.13 5.72 -13.75
N ARG A 52 0.81 5.55 -13.58
CA ARG A 52 -0.07 6.63 -13.11
C ARG A 52 0.28 7.09 -11.70
N ILE A 53 0.51 6.18 -10.76
CA ILE A 53 0.97 6.53 -9.40
C ILE A 53 2.30 7.30 -9.45
N CYS A 54 3.28 6.81 -10.21
CA CYS A 54 4.58 7.47 -10.34
C CYS A 54 4.47 8.89 -10.86
N ARG A 55 3.68 9.09 -11.93
CA ARG A 55 3.45 10.42 -12.52
C ARG A 55 2.74 11.35 -11.55
N SER A 56 1.73 10.86 -10.83
CA SER A 56 1.01 11.68 -9.85
C SER A 56 1.89 12.07 -8.66
N ARG A 57 2.76 11.19 -8.19
CA ARG A 57 3.59 11.43 -6.99
C ARG A 57 4.94 12.08 -7.23
N HIS A 58 5.36 12.23 -8.49
CA HIS A 58 6.69 12.73 -8.85
C HIS A 58 7.79 12.01 -8.05
N LEU A 59 7.72 10.67 -8.01
CA LEU A 59 8.62 9.87 -7.19
C LEU A 59 10.08 10.06 -7.66
N PRO A 60 11.02 10.34 -6.74
CA PRO A 60 12.42 10.46 -7.10
C PRO A 60 12.99 9.10 -7.51
N ASP A 61 14.03 9.16 -8.34
CA ASP A 61 14.74 7.97 -8.80
C ASP A 61 15.27 7.15 -7.61
N GLY A 62 15.03 5.84 -7.64
CA GLY A 62 15.46 4.93 -6.57
C GLY A 62 14.57 4.88 -5.33
N HIS A 63 13.44 5.61 -5.30
CA HIS A 63 12.43 5.48 -4.25
C HIS A 63 11.84 4.06 -4.24
N ASN A 64 11.73 3.44 -3.05
CA ASN A 64 11.10 2.12 -2.94
C ASN A 64 9.58 2.25 -3.00
N PHE A 65 8.92 1.40 -3.78
CA PHE A 65 7.49 1.20 -3.60
C PHE A 65 7.21 0.47 -2.29
N THR A 66 5.97 0.56 -1.80
CA THR A 66 5.51 -0.20 -0.65
C THR A 66 4.48 -1.23 -1.09
N LEU A 67 4.61 -2.49 -0.70
CA LEU A 67 3.48 -3.43 -0.71
C LEU A 67 2.77 -3.32 0.63
N MET A 68 1.49 -2.97 0.57
CA MET A 68 0.61 -3.04 1.71
C MET A 68 0.10 -4.46 1.84
N CYS A 69 0.42 -5.13 2.94
CA CYS A 69 0.12 -6.52 3.22
C CYS A 69 -0.87 -6.62 4.38
N ARG A 70 -1.77 -7.61 4.36
CA ARG A 70 -2.79 -7.79 5.41
C ARG A 70 -2.19 -8.24 6.75
N ASP A 71 -1.09 -9.01 6.70
CA ASP A 71 -0.45 -9.60 7.87
C ASP A 71 1.04 -9.94 7.60
N LEU A 72 1.74 -10.41 8.63
CA LEU A 72 3.14 -10.83 8.53
C LEU A 72 3.36 -12.08 7.67
N SER A 73 2.35 -12.96 7.57
CA SER A 73 2.44 -14.17 6.75
C SER A 73 2.45 -13.82 5.26
N GLU A 74 1.56 -12.92 4.84
CA GLU A 74 1.53 -12.39 3.49
C GLU A 74 2.83 -11.63 3.19
N LEU A 75 3.27 -10.74 4.09
CA LEU A 75 4.54 -10.01 3.95
C LEU A 75 5.75 -10.95 3.71
N SER A 76 5.81 -12.06 4.46
CA SER A 76 6.89 -13.05 4.34
C SER A 76 6.83 -13.87 3.05
N THR A 77 5.70 -13.85 2.34
CA THR A 77 5.57 -14.46 1.00
C THR A 77 6.26 -13.58 -0.06
N TYR A 78 6.16 -12.26 0.09
CA TYR A 78 6.71 -11.29 -0.86
C TYR A 78 8.14 -10.82 -0.53
N SER A 79 8.71 -11.26 0.60
CA SER A 79 10.05 -10.86 1.00
C SER A 79 10.83 -11.92 1.74
N TYR A 80 12.16 -11.83 1.62
CA TYR A 80 13.05 -12.65 2.42
C TYR A 80 13.16 -12.04 3.83
N VAL A 81 12.64 -12.76 4.81
CA VAL A 81 12.64 -12.37 6.22
C VAL A 81 13.60 -13.29 6.98
N ASP A 82 14.68 -12.73 7.52
CA ASP A 82 15.57 -13.47 8.42
C ASP A 82 15.07 -13.44 9.88
N ASN A 83 15.73 -14.18 10.77
CA ASN A 83 15.35 -14.28 12.19
C ASN A 83 15.42 -12.95 12.94
N VAL A 84 16.27 -12.00 12.52
CA VAL A 84 16.39 -10.69 13.17
C VAL A 84 15.20 -9.83 12.72
N ALA A 85 14.98 -9.74 11.41
CA ALA A 85 13.85 -9.04 10.82
C ALA A 85 12.51 -9.56 11.33
N PHE A 86 12.33 -10.88 11.42
CA PHE A 86 11.10 -11.48 11.93
C PHE A 86 10.79 -11.04 13.36
N ARG A 87 11.76 -11.11 14.27
CA ARG A 87 11.58 -10.70 15.67
C ARG A 87 11.25 -9.22 15.80
N LEU A 88 11.89 -8.37 14.99
CA LEU A 88 11.59 -6.95 14.95
C LEU A 88 10.17 -6.70 14.43
N MET A 89 9.79 -7.27 13.29
CA MET A 89 8.48 -7.07 12.71
C MET A 89 7.36 -7.60 13.61
N LYS A 90 7.51 -8.79 14.20
CA LYS A 90 6.53 -9.40 15.11
C LYS A 90 6.14 -8.47 16.28
N ASN A 91 7.10 -7.70 16.80
CA ASN A 91 6.87 -6.81 17.93
C ASN A 91 6.50 -5.37 17.51
N ASN A 92 6.55 -5.06 16.21
CA ASN A 92 6.32 -3.72 15.66
C ASN A 92 5.31 -3.71 14.52
N THR A 93 4.44 -4.73 14.43
CA THR A 93 3.33 -4.80 13.48
C THR A 93 2.06 -5.27 14.19
N PRO A 94 0.87 -4.84 13.72
CA PRO A 94 0.63 -3.92 12.59
C PRO A 94 0.94 -2.45 12.91
N GLY A 95 0.99 -1.59 11.89
CA GLY A 95 0.94 -0.13 12.04
C GLY A 95 2.02 0.66 11.30
N ASN A 96 2.65 1.58 12.03
CA ASN A 96 3.30 2.79 11.52
C ASN A 96 4.62 2.59 10.77
N TYR A 97 5.06 1.36 10.53
CA TYR A 97 6.38 1.06 9.97
C TYR A 97 6.30 0.49 8.56
N THR A 98 7.21 0.96 7.71
CA THR A 98 7.53 0.33 6.43
C THR A 98 8.90 -0.32 6.54
N PHE A 99 8.97 -1.64 6.41
CA PHE A 99 10.22 -2.41 6.45
C PHE A 99 10.79 -2.53 5.04
N ILE A 100 12.06 -2.16 4.85
CA ILE A 100 12.74 -2.31 3.57
C ILE A 100 13.47 -3.65 3.54
N LEU A 101 12.94 -4.61 2.80
CA LEU A 101 13.47 -5.97 2.71
C LEU A 101 13.75 -6.36 1.26
N LYS A 102 14.54 -7.44 1.07
CA LYS A 102 14.74 -8.02 -0.26
C LYS A 102 13.45 -8.71 -0.69
N GLY A 103 12.96 -8.40 -1.89
CA GLY A 103 11.77 -9.04 -2.44
C GLY A 103 12.04 -10.48 -2.90
N THR A 104 11.03 -11.33 -2.82
CA THR A 104 11.05 -12.68 -3.41
C THR A 104 10.77 -12.61 -4.91
N LYS A 105 10.66 -13.78 -5.57
CA LYS A 105 10.27 -13.88 -6.98
C LYS A 105 8.80 -13.53 -7.23
N GLU A 106 7.97 -13.54 -6.19
CA GLU A 106 6.56 -13.14 -6.25
C GLU A 106 6.39 -11.64 -6.53
N VAL A 107 7.43 -10.85 -6.25
CA VAL A 107 7.42 -9.41 -6.54
C VAL A 107 7.90 -9.16 -7.96
N PRO A 108 7.10 -8.53 -8.84
CA PRO A 108 7.54 -8.15 -10.18
C PRO A 108 8.84 -7.32 -10.11
N ARG A 109 9.84 -7.71 -10.91
CA ARG A 109 11.19 -7.10 -10.90
C ARG A 109 11.17 -5.57 -11.06
N ARG A 110 10.17 -5.02 -11.76
CA ARG A 110 9.95 -3.58 -11.97
C ARG A 110 9.62 -2.80 -10.68
N LEU A 111 9.12 -3.47 -9.65
CA LEU A 111 8.76 -2.86 -8.36
C LEU A 111 9.93 -2.89 -7.36
N LEU A 112 10.95 -3.71 -7.65
CA LEU A 112 12.15 -3.79 -6.83
C LEU A 112 13.12 -2.67 -7.17
N GLN A 113 13.76 -2.13 -6.14
CA GLN A 113 14.85 -1.17 -6.33
C GLN A 113 15.98 -1.80 -7.16
N GLU A 114 16.45 -1.09 -8.19
CA GLU A 114 17.30 -1.68 -9.23
C GLU A 114 18.62 -2.27 -8.74
N LYS A 115 19.29 -1.63 -7.78
CA LYS A 115 20.61 -2.04 -7.26
C LYS A 115 20.49 -3.05 -6.12
N ARG A 116 19.62 -2.78 -5.16
CA ARG A 116 19.51 -3.55 -3.90
C ARG A 116 18.49 -4.68 -3.96
N LYS A 117 17.62 -4.68 -4.97
CA LYS A 117 16.50 -5.62 -5.13
C LYS A 117 15.55 -5.61 -3.93
N THR A 118 15.38 -4.44 -3.31
CA THR A 118 14.54 -4.24 -2.13
C THR A 118 13.18 -3.66 -2.48
N ILE A 119 12.23 -3.83 -1.58
CA ILE A 119 10.90 -3.21 -1.61
C ILE A 119 10.48 -2.87 -0.18
N GLY A 120 9.66 -1.82 -0.02
CA GLY A 120 9.01 -1.51 1.24
C GLY A 120 7.83 -2.45 1.49
N LEU A 121 7.63 -2.86 2.72
CA LEU A 121 6.51 -3.69 3.14
C LEU A 121 5.89 -3.10 4.38
N ARG A 122 4.56 -3.05 4.41
CA ARG A 122 3.82 -2.49 5.52
C ARG A 122 2.57 -3.30 5.80
N VAL A 123 2.32 -3.53 7.08
CA VAL A 123 1.07 -4.12 7.57
C VAL A 123 0.28 -3.01 8.25
N PRO A 124 -0.84 -2.52 7.67
CA PRO A 124 -1.59 -1.41 8.25
C PRO A 124 -2.42 -1.88 9.45
N SER A 125 -2.81 -0.94 10.31
CA SER A 125 -3.77 -1.20 11.40
C SER A 125 -5.14 -0.55 11.17
N ASN A 126 -5.30 0.23 10.09
CA ASN A 126 -6.56 0.89 9.75
C ASN A 126 -7.63 -0.12 9.24
N PRO A 127 -8.87 -0.11 9.77
CA PRO A 127 -9.90 -1.08 9.38
C PRO A 127 -10.30 -1.02 7.89
N ILE A 128 -10.32 0.17 7.27
CA ILE A 128 -10.62 0.31 5.83
C ILE A 128 -9.50 -0.33 5.01
N ALA A 129 -8.23 -0.06 5.35
CA ALA A 129 -7.09 -0.64 4.64
C ALA A 129 -7.09 -2.18 4.75
N LEU A 130 -7.33 -2.72 5.95
CA LEU A 130 -7.42 -4.16 6.17
C LEU A 130 -8.58 -4.78 5.36
N ALA A 131 -9.78 -4.18 5.42
CA ALA A 131 -10.93 -4.68 4.66
C ALA A 131 -10.69 -4.67 3.14
N LEU A 132 -9.98 -3.66 2.61
CA LEU A 132 -9.57 -3.61 1.21
C LEU A 132 -8.62 -4.76 0.86
N LEU A 133 -7.62 -5.03 1.69
CA LEU A 133 -6.63 -6.09 1.46
C LEU A 133 -7.25 -7.48 1.55
N ASP A 134 -8.07 -7.72 2.57
CA ASP A 134 -8.79 -8.98 2.76
C ASP A 134 -9.72 -9.27 1.57
N THR A 135 -10.45 -8.26 1.11
CA THR A 135 -11.36 -8.38 -0.03
C THR A 135 -10.61 -8.52 -1.35
N LEU A 136 -9.44 -7.88 -1.50
CA LEU A 136 -8.57 -8.01 -2.67
C LEU A 136 -7.98 -9.42 -2.75
N GLY A 137 -7.58 -10.00 -1.62
CA GLY A 137 -6.95 -11.32 -1.51
C GLY A 137 -5.48 -11.33 -1.90
N ALA A 138 -4.84 -10.17 -2.00
CA ALA A 138 -3.44 -9.98 -2.37
C ALA A 138 -2.93 -8.63 -1.84
N PRO A 139 -1.60 -8.41 -1.77
CA PRO A 139 -1.05 -7.12 -1.41
C PRO A 139 -1.41 -6.02 -2.41
N MET A 140 -1.47 -4.78 -1.90
CA MET A 140 -1.69 -3.61 -2.73
C MET A 140 -0.39 -2.83 -2.93
N LEU A 141 -0.01 -2.60 -4.19
CA LEU A 141 1.09 -1.70 -4.51
C LEU A 141 0.70 -0.28 -4.09
N SER A 142 1.47 0.30 -3.19
CA SER A 142 1.11 1.55 -2.53
C SER A 142 2.27 2.53 -2.40
N THR A 143 1.91 3.81 -2.33
CA THR A 143 2.79 4.89 -1.88
C THR A 143 1.99 5.85 -1.00
N SER A 144 2.59 6.39 0.06
CA SER A 144 1.92 7.41 0.88
C SER A 144 1.50 8.58 -0.01
N LEU A 145 0.35 9.19 0.21
CA LEU A 145 -0.09 10.38 -0.51
C LEU A 145 0.49 11.61 0.18
N MET A 146 1.56 12.15 -0.39
CA MET A 146 2.17 13.41 0.04
C MET A 146 2.13 14.38 -1.13
N LEU A 147 1.89 15.66 -0.85
CA LEU A 147 2.00 16.69 -1.86
C LEU A 147 3.48 16.94 -2.19
N PRO A 148 3.82 17.33 -3.44
CA PRO A 148 5.18 17.72 -3.76
C PRO A 148 5.67 18.83 -2.82
N GLY A 149 6.80 18.59 -2.14
CA GLY A 149 7.39 19.54 -1.18
C GLY A 149 6.82 19.51 0.24
N SER A 150 5.88 18.60 0.57
CA SER A 150 5.40 18.41 1.95
C SER A 150 6.08 17.22 2.63
N ASP A 151 6.55 17.42 3.86
CA ASP A 151 7.11 16.33 4.70
C ASP A 151 6.03 15.47 5.38
N PHE A 152 4.75 15.86 5.29
CA PHE A 152 3.64 15.19 5.93
C PHE A 152 2.65 14.58 4.91
N PRO A 153 2.15 13.36 5.15
CA PRO A 153 1.07 12.80 4.35
C PRO A 153 -0.20 13.63 4.52
N GLY A 154 -0.97 13.78 3.44
CA GLY A 154 -2.21 14.55 3.47
C GLY A 154 -3.19 13.98 4.50
N SER A 155 -3.69 14.83 5.41
CA SER A 155 -4.90 14.55 6.18
C SER A 155 -6.11 14.59 5.24
N ALA A 156 -7.21 13.94 5.65
CA ALA A 156 -8.46 14.03 4.90
C ALA A 156 -8.79 15.51 4.63
N PRO A 157 -9.31 15.87 3.44
CA PRO A 157 -9.82 17.23 3.24
C PRO A 157 -10.83 17.51 4.35
N ALA A 158 -10.61 18.58 5.10
CA ALA A 158 -11.51 19.00 6.18
C ALA A 158 -12.93 19.08 5.61
N GLU A 159 -13.87 18.44 6.29
CA GLU A 159 -15.30 18.54 5.98
C GLU A 159 -15.66 20.04 5.92
N ARG A 160 -16.13 20.49 4.75
CA ARG A 160 -16.87 21.73 4.59
C ARG A 160 -18.30 21.38 4.26
#